data_AF-A0A9D7A4I6-F1
#
_entry.id   AF-A0A9D7A4I6-F1
#
_cell.length_a   1.000
_cell.length_b   1.000
_cell.length_c   1.000
_cell.angle_alpha   90.00
_cell.angle_beta   90.00
_cell.angle_gamma   90.00
#
_symmetry.space_group_name_H-M   'P 1'
#
loop_
_entity.id
_entity.type
_entity.pdbx_description
1 polymer ?
#
loop_
_entity_poly.entity_id
_entity_poly.type
_entity_poly.pdbx_seq_one_letter_code
_entity_poly.pdbx_strand_id
1 'polypeptide(L)'
;MVTLNEIRMSAIWTETFPTLLTPAGATAPMAFLGQKINYAAEFENALNGASALEPPWPRHKGKGRHHFWYHYFGNVEPANVKGNLAWDCLAPFHTNIAKIQAAWLNGRASAEGFFFAHGVAFLVTVSLTLDDAILGLAVDAVQDARAVGLYDVTWRNQTQTNGTLDGIDAHALDDLRALALGAGAPQGARPGQPVTLVTIIQGAGGNATAPNPPNGEVHRALEALCSWHASWQTDALHALDAMQLNRKSASPGHLLYGLDRARALWFPDLFDRARKRTYKLSCYHRNLTLLALQTEMVIGLMRHAAKMIAANQVMPAALDQLAKKGAGLAGRLYGKTPDAYQSRSARRHIADAQALAEVDRVRKYFGMNLLS
;
A
#
# COMPACT_ATOMS: atom_id res chain seq x y z
N MET A 1 26.50 1.82 18.89
CA MET A 1 26.33 1.03 17.65
C MET A 1 24.89 0.55 17.60
N VAL A 2 24.24 0.69 16.45
CA VAL A 2 22.86 0.22 16.24
C VAL A 2 22.89 -1.25 15.81
N THR A 3 22.02 -2.07 16.41
CA THR A 3 21.79 -3.46 15.97
C THR A 3 20.30 -3.71 15.75
N LEU A 4 19.96 -4.56 14.77
CA LEU A 4 18.60 -4.85 14.36
C LEU A 4 18.28 -6.34 14.50
N ASN A 5 17.05 -6.66 14.90
CA ASN A 5 16.57 -8.04 15.08
C ASN A 5 15.40 -8.38 14.16
N GLU A 6 14.57 -7.40 13.79
CA GLU A 6 13.49 -7.60 12.83
C GLU A 6 13.33 -6.36 11.96
N ILE A 7 13.30 -6.57 10.65
CA ILE A 7 12.95 -5.56 9.65
C ILE A 7 11.86 -6.11 8.75
N ARG A 8 10.94 -5.25 8.32
CA ARG A 8 9.83 -5.63 7.45
C ARG A 8 9.74 -4.71 6.25
N MET A 9 9.61 -5.32 5.07
CA MET A 9 9.38 -4.65 3.81
C MET A 9 8.02 -5.06 3.24
N SER A 10 7.26 -4.10 2.72
CA SER A 10 6.12 -4.34 1.83
C SER A 10 6.41 -3.72 0.47
N ALA A 11 6.03 -4.42 -0.61
CA ALA A 11 6.04 -3.92 -1.97
C ALA A 11 4.63 -4.05 -2.58
N ILE A 12 4.14 -2.98 -3.19
CA ILE A 12 2.78 -2.87 -3.71
C ILE A 12 2.84 -2.56 -5.20
N TRP A 13 2.32 -3.47 -6.00
CA TRP A 13 2.09 -3.27 -7.43
C TRP A 13 0.60 -3.09 -7.68
N THR A 14 0.27 -2.24 -8.65
CA THR A 14 -1.13 -1.94 -8.97
C THR A 14 -1.35 -1.96 -10.47
N GLU A 15 -2.58 -2.28 -10.85
CA GLU A 15 -3.05 -2.15 -12.21
C GLU A 15 -4.42 -1.50 -12.22
N THR A 16 -4.55 -0.40 -12.98
CA THR A 16 -5.82 0.31 -13.14
C THR A 16 -6.47 -0.05 -14.46
N PHE A 17 -7.70 -0.55 -14.40
CA PHE A 17 -8.56 -0.77 -15.57
C PHE A 17 -10.02 -0.39 -15.22
N PRO A 18 -10.69 0.45 -16.02
CA PRO A 18 -12.06 0.86 -15.75
C PRO A 18 -13.09 -0.15 -16.25
N THR A 19 -12.68 -1.25 -16.89
CA THR A 19 -13.56 -2.12 -17.70
C THR A 19 -14.81 -2.58 -16.96
N LEU A 20 -14.69 -2.93 -15.67
CA LEU A 20 -15.81 -3.35 -14.82
C LEU A 20 -16.88 -2.24 -14.62
N LEU A 21 -16.48 -0.98 -14.75
CA LEU A 21 -17.36 0.20 -14.64
C LEU A 21 -17.98 0.60 -15.99
N THR A 22 -17.77 -0.20 -17.03
CA THR A 22 -18.31 0.02 -18.38
C THR A 22 -19.30 -1.08 -18.74
N PRO A 23 -20.16 -0.87 -19.77
CA PRO A 23 -21.03 -1.94 -20.28
C PRO A 23 -20.26 -3.21 -20.70
N ALA A 24 -19.01 -3.07 -21.18
CA ALA A 24 -18.18 -4.21 -21.56
C ALA A 24 -17.79 -5.12 -20.37
N GLY A 25 -17.80 -4.58 -19.15
CA GLY A 25 -17.50 -5.35 -17.93
C GLY A 25 -18.71 -6.10 -17.37
N ALA A 26 -19.91 -5.95 -17.93
CA ALA A 26 -21.14 -6.54 -17.38
C ALA A 26 -21.14 -8.08 -17.37
N THR A 27 -20.36 -8.71 -18.25
CA THR A 27 -20.22 -10.16 -18.36
C THR A 27 -18.90 -10.69 -17.80
N ALA A 28 -18.07 -9.83 -17.22
CA ALA A 28 -16.81 -10.24 -16.61
C ALA A 28 -17.05 -11.17 -15.41
N PRO A 29 -16.11 -12.09 -15.09
CA PRO A 29 -16.27 -13.01 -13.95
C PRO A 29 -16.56 -12.30 -12.62
N MET A 30 -15.97 -11.11 -12.41
CA MET A 30 -16.22 -10.27 -11.25
C MET A 30 -17.01 -9.00 -11.58
N ALA A 31 -17.97 -9.07 -12.51
CA ALA A 31 -18.82 -7.93 -12.89
C ALA A 31 -19.52 -7.26 -11.70
N PHE A 32 -19.77 -8.00 -10.60
CA PHE A 32 -20.34 -7.44 -9.37
C PHE A 32 -19.50 -6.28 -8.80
N LEU A 33 -18.17 -6.28 -9.01
CA LEU A 33 -17.28 -5.20 -8.59
C LEU A 33 -17.57 -3.87 -9.28
N GLY A 34 -18.25 -3.87 -10.43
CA GLY A 34 -18.59 -2.66 -11.18
C GLY A 34 -19.96 -2.07 -10.84
N GLN A 35 -20.75 -2.78 -10.02
CA GLN A 35 -22.17 -2.50 -9.83
C GLN A 35 -22.47 -2.33 -8.34
N LYS A 36 -22.77 -1.10 -7.90
CA LYS A 36 -22.92 -0.74 -6.47
C LYS A 36 -23.77 -1.73 -5.66
N ILE A 37 -24.94 -2.11 -6.16
CA ILE A 37 -25.87 -3.01 -5.45
C ILE A 37 -25.24 -4.39 -5.28
N ASN A 38 -24.66 -4.95 -6.34
CA ASN A 38 -24.07 -6.29 -6.32
C ASN A 38 -22.76 -6.32 -5.53
N TYR A 39 -21.94 -5.29 -5.67
CA TYR A 39 -20.77 -5.08 -4.81
C TYR A 39 -21.20 -5.05 -3.34
N ALA A 40 -22.23 -4.28 -2.98
CA ALA A 40 -22.63 -4.12 -1.60
C ALA A 40 -23.12 -5.45 -1.00
N ALA A 41 -23.91 -6.20 -1.75
CA ALA A 41 -24.36 -7.54 -1.36
C ALA A 41 -23.16 -8.51 -1.17
N GLU A 42 -22.23 -8.53 -2.13
CA GLU A 42 -21.06 -9.41 -2.06
C GLU A 42 -20.11 -9.03 -0.92
N PHE A 43 -19.99 -7.73 -0.61
CA PHE A 43 -19.20 -7.26 0.52
C PHE A 43 -19.80 -7.73 1.85
N GLU A 44 -21.12 -7.70 1.99
CA GLU A 44 -21.82 -8.22 3.16
C GLU A 44 -21.68 -9.75 3.28
N ASN A 45 -21.71 -10.47 2.15
CA ASN A 45 -21.37 -11.90 2.12
C ASN A 45 -19.93 -12.15 2.61
N ALA A 46 -18.96 -11.36 2.16
CA ALA A 46 -17.56 -11.47 2.58
C ALA A 46 -17.37 -11.20 4.08
N LEU A 47 -18.06 -10.21 4.64
CA LEU A 47 -18.06 -9.95 6.09
C LEU A 47 -18.57 -11.15 6.89
N ASN A 48 -19.66 -11.74 6.42
CA ASN A 48 -20.29 -12.92 7.03
C ASN A 48 -19.54 -14.22 6.74
N GLY A 49 -18.65 -14.23 5.74
CA GLY A 49 -17.85 -15.39 5.36
C GLY A 49 -18.54 -16.36 4.43
N ALA A 50 -19.55 -15.86 3.73
CA ALA A 50 -20.27 -16.55 2.68
C ALA A 50 -19.67 -16.27 1.28
N SER A 51 -18.58 -15.51 1.18
CA SER A 51 -17.86 -15.22 -0.08
C SER A 51 -16.52 -15.95 -0.15
N ALA A 52 -16.05 -16.19 -1.37
CA ALA A 52 -14.68 -16.64 -1.66
C ALA A 52 -13.64 -15.51 -1.47
N LEU A 53 -14.09 -14.26 -1.42
CA LEU A 53 -13.28 -13.09 -1.11
C LEU A 53 -13.51 -12.65 0.33
N GLU A 54 -12.56 -11.88 0.85
CA GLU A 54 -12.61 -11.36 2.21
C GLU A 54 -12.70 -9.83 2.19
N PRO A 55 -13.22 -9.20 3.26
CA PRO A 55 -12.98 -7.77 3.47
C PRO A 55 -11.47 -7.50 3.61
N PRO A 56 -11.00 -6.26 3.39
CA PRO A 56 -9.58 -5.95 3.34
C PRO A 56 -8.91 -5.83 4.72
N TRP A 57 -9.58 -6.35 5.75
CA TRP A 57 -9.07 -6.52 7.10
C TRP A 57 -9.26 -7.98 7.54
N PRO A 58 -8.32 -8.51 8.35
CA PRO A 58 -8.41 -9.89 8.83
C PRO A 58 -9.68 -10.11 9.67
N ARG A 59 -10.34 -11.26 9.44
CA ARG A 59 -11.58 -11.65 10.12
C ARG A 59 -11.38 -12.23 11.53
N HIS A 60 -10.14 -12.54 11.92
CA HIS A 60 -9.87 -13.28 13.15
C HIS A 60 -10.30 -12.57 14.43
N LYS A 61 -11.39 -13.11 15.01
CA LYS A 61 -11.78 -13.24 16.43
C LYS A 61 -11.29 -12.14 17.39
N GLY A 62 -12.12 -11.13 17.56
CA GLY A 62 -12.30 -10.41 18.83
C GLY A 62 -11.12 -9.54 19.29
N LYS A 63 -11.40 -8.23 19.41
CA LYS A 63 -10.63 -7.23 20.18
C LYS A 63 -9.42 -6.56 19.49
N GLY A 64 -9.55 -6.19 18.22
CA GLY A 64 -8.61 -5.26 17.59
C GLY A 64 -9.31 -4.30 16.64
N ARG A 65 -9.32 -3.00 16.99
CA ARG A 65 -9.67 -1.94 16.04
C ARG A 65 -8.59 -1.92 14.94
N HIS A 66 -8.97 -2.15 13.69
CA HIS A 66 -8.05 -1.94 12.57
C HIS A 66 -7.92 -0.44 12.29
N HIS A 67 -6.93 0.21 12.89
CA HIS A 67 -6.80 1.67 12.91
C HIS A 67 -6.89 2.36 11.55
N PHE A 68 -6.23 1.84 10.51
CA PHE A 68 -6.37 2.42 9.17
C PHE A 68 -7.83 2.43 8.71
N TRP A 69 -8.46 1.26 8.59
CA TRP A 69 -9.85 1.14 8.13
C TRP A 69 -10.85 1.89 9.02
N TYR A 70 -10.68 1.85 10.34
CA TYR A 70 -11.51 2.61 11.28
C TYR A 70 -11.58 4.10 10.92
N HIS A 71 -10.41 4.74 10.76
CA HIS A 71 -10.36 6.14 10.38
C HIS A 71 -10.68 6.37 8.91
N TYR A 72 -10.38 5.42 8.02
CA TYR A 72 -10.71 5.51 6.60
C TYR A 72 -12.22 5.58 6.34
N PHE A 73 -13.02 4.86 7.13
CA PHE A 73 -14.48 4.89 7.07
C PHE A 73 -15.12 5.96 7.98
N GLY A 74 -14.37 6.98 8.41
CA GLY A 74 -14.93 8.05 9.23
C GLY A 74 -15.27 7.59 10.65
N ASN A 75 -14.34 6.88 11.30
CA ASN A 75 -14.45 6.39 12.67
C ASN A 75 -15.52 5.29 12.87
N VAL A 76 -15.78 4.50 11.82
CA VAL A 76 -16.67 3.34 11.84
C VAL A 76 -15.85 2.07 12.06
N GLU A 77 -16.24 1.24 13.04
CA GLU A 77 -15.57 -0.04 13.28
C GLU A 77 -15.69 -0.95 12.04
N PRO A 78 -14.60 -1.59 11.58
CA PRO A 78 -14.60 -2.39 10.36
C PRO A 78 -15.70 -3.46 10.32
N ALA A 79 -16.00 -4.10 11.47
CA ALA A 79 -17.07 -5.09 11.58
C ALA A 79 -18.48 -4.53 11.31
N ASN A 80 -18.66 -3.21 11.38
CA ASN A 80 -19.94 -2.52 11.18
C ASN A 80 -20.05 -1.81 9.83
N VAL A 81 -19.00 -1.85 9.00
CA VAL A 81 -19.01 -1.24 7.66
C VAL A 81 -19.99 -2.01 6.78
N LYS A 82 -20.99 -1.31 6.23
CA LYS A 82 -21.98 -1.89 5.29
C LYS A 82 -21.47 -1.81 3.85
N GLY A 83 -21.99 -2.66 2.97
CA GLY A 83 -21.54 -2.75 1.58
C GLY A 83 -21.63 -1.42 0.81
N ASN A 84 -22.69 -0.63 1.06
CA ASN A 84 -22.84 0.69 0.44
C ASN A 84 -21.76 1.69 0.88
N LEU A 85 -21.35 1.65 2.15
CA LEU A 85 -20.27 2.50 2.65
C LEU A 85 -18.92 2.04 2.09
N ALA A 86 -18.70 0.72 2.03
CA ALA A 86 -17.51 0.14 1.42
C ALA A 86 -17.36 0.57 -0.06
N TRP A 87 -18.45 0.54 -0.83
CA TRP A 87 -18.47 1.05 -2.22
C TRP A 87 -18.12 2.53 -2.29
N ASP A 88 -18.81 3.37 -1.51
CA ASP A 88 -18.63 4.83 -1.51
C ASP A 88 -17.22 5.24 -1.06
N CYS A 89 -16.54 4.39 -0.30
CA CYS A 89 -15.16 4.55 0.13
C CYS A 89 -14.15 3.75 -0.73
N LEU A 90 -14.56 3.15 -1.85
CA LEU A 90 -13.67 2.42 -2.77
C LEU A 90 -12.88 1.33 -2.03
N ALA A 91 -13.51 0.61 -1.10
CA ALA A 91 -12.85 -0.47 -0.38
C ALA A 91 -12.58 -1.65 -1.34
N PRO A 92 -11.42 -2.28 -1.28
CA PRO A 92 -11.18 -3.49 -2.05
C PRO A 92 -11.75 -4.73 -1.37
N PHE A 93 -11.90 -5.79 -2.16
CA PHE A 93 -11.90 -7.16 -1.63
C PHE A 93 -10.47 -7.67 -1.50
N HIS A 94 -10.23 -8.53 -0.54
CA HIS A 94 -8.95 -9.18 -0.26
C HIS A 94 -8.98 -10.67 -0.62
N THR A 95 -7.82 -11.17 -1.03
CA THR A 95 -7.62 -12.59 -1.24
C THR A 95 -6.16 -12.99 -1.04
N ASN A 96 -5.91 -14.21 -0.56
CA ASN A 96 -4.57 -14.80 -0.63
C ASN A 96 -4.37 -15.36 -2.04
N ILE A 97 -3.54 -14.70 -2.85
CA ILE A 97 -3.34 -15.10 -4.25
C ILE A 97 -2.28 -16.18 -4.42
N ALA A 98 -1.29 -16.23 -3.53
CA ALA A 98 -0.21 -17.19 -3.61
C ALA A 98 0.36 -17.51 -2.23
N LYS A 99 0.96 -18.69 -2.14
CA LYS A 99 1.89 -19.04 -1.06
C LYS A 99 3.29 -18.71 -1.53
N ILE A 100 4.02 -17.90 -0.77
CA ILE A 100 5.39 -17.48 -1.09
C ILE A 100 6.33 -18.03 -0.03
N GLN A 101 7.44 -18.65 -0.46
CA GLN A 101 8.47 -19.23 0.39
C GLN A 101 9.85 -18.93 -0.20
N ALA A 102 10.88 -18.97 0.64
CA ALA A 102 12.26 -18.81 0.22
C ALA A 102 13.16 -19.56 1.20
N ALA A 103 13.99 -20.49 0.72
CA ALA A 103 14.86 -21.28 1.58
C ALA A 103 15.94 -20.44 2.29
N TRP A 104 16.38 -19.36 1.65
CA TRP A 104 17.37 -18.41 2.19
C TRP A 104 16.77 -17.45 3.24
N LEU A 105 15.44 -17.34 3.30
CA LEU A 105 14.76 -16.33 4.11
C LEU A 105 14.66 -16.77 5.58
N ASN A 106 15.50 -16.17 6.44
CA ASN A 106 15.26 -16.24 7.88
C ASN A 106 14.11 -15.29 8.25
N GLY A 107 12.87 -15.80 8.21
CA GLY A 107 11.69 -15.02 8.51
C GLY A 107 10.45 -15.51 7.79
N ARG A 108 9.65 -14.58 7.25
CA ARG A 108 8.40 -14.91 6.55
C ARG A 108 8.13 -13.99 5.38
N ALA A 109 7.51 -14.53 4.34
CA ALA A 109 6.93 -13.77 3.24
C ALA A 109 5.42 -14.08 3.15
N SER A 110 4.64 -13.10 2.70
CA SER A 110 3.21 -13.27 2.39
C SER A 110 2.84 -12.50 1.13
N ALA A 111 1.88 -13.04 0.37
CA ALA A 111 1.43 -12.49 -0.89
C ALA A 111 -0.10 -12.33 -0.88
N GLU A 112 -0.57 -11.09 -1.03
CA GLU A 112 -1.98 -10.70 -0.95
C GLU A 112 -2.42 -10.06 -2.27
N GLY A 113 -3.63 -10.37 -2.70
CA GLY A 113 -4.29 -9.77 -3.85
C GLY A 113 -5.49 -8.93 -3.41
N PHE A 114 -5.72 -7.81 -4.10
CA PHE A 114 -6.82 -6.90 -3.83
C PHE A 114 -7.59 -6.59 -5.12
N PHE A 115 -8.91 -6.61 -5.04
CA PHE A 115 -9.80 -6.29 -6.15
C PHE A 115 -10.57 -5.00 -5.87
N PHE A 116 -10.45 -4.04 -6.77
CA PHE A 116 -11.20 -2.79 -6.79
C PHE A 116 -12.14 -2.78 -8.00
N ALA A 117 -13.16 -1.92 -7.95
CA ALA A 117 -14.03 -1.67 -9.09
C ALA A 117 -13.27 -1.16 -10.34
N HIS A 118 -12.13 -0.48 -10.12
CA HIS A 118 -11.33 0.16 -11.17
C HIS A 118 -9.93 -0.45 -11.33
N GLY A 119 -9.68 -1.64 -10.79
CA GLY A 119 -8.37 -2.28 -10.94
C GLY A 119 -8.07 -3.33 -9.89
N VAL A 120 -6.80 -3.73 -9.81
CA VAL A 120 -6.28 -4.72 -8.87
C VAL A 120 -4.97 -4.26 -8.25
N ALA A 121 -4.63 -4.81 -7.09
CA ALA A 121 -3.33 -4.63 -6.47
C ALA A 121 -2.75 -5.94 -5.97
N PHE A 122 -1.44 -6.08 -6.10
CA PHE A 122 -0.65 -7.17 -5.56
C PHE A 122 0.27 -6.62 -4.47
N LEU A 123 0.28 -7.25 -3.31
CA LEU A 123 1.09 -6.86 -2.16
C LEU A 123 1.92 -8.05 -1.71
N VAL A 124 3.24 -7.88 -1.68
CA VAL A 124 4.15 -8.80 -0.99
C VAL A 124 4.67 -8.15 0.27
N THR A 125 4.68 -8.89 1.37
CA THR A 125 5.33 -8.47 2.62
C THR A 125 6.37 -9.49 3.02
N VAL A 126 7.61 -9.03 3.22
CA VAL A 126 8.76 -9.82 3.67
C VAL A 126 9.18 -9.32 5.05
N SER A 127 9.25 -10.21 6.04
CA SER A 127 9.83 -9.93 7.36
C SER A 127 11.13 -10.72 7.49
N LEU A 128 12.24 -10.04 7.76
CA LEU A 128 13.54 -10.63 8.02
C LEU A 128 13.82 -10.61 9.52
N THR A 129 14.29 -11.73 10.05
CA THR A 129 14.88 -11.87 11.38
C THR A 129 16.40 -11.77 11.24
N LEU A 130 17.04 -10.93 12.05
CA LEU A 130 18.38 -10.40 11.77
C LEU A 130 19.45 -10.66 12.86
N ASP A 131 19.20 -11.49 13.89
CA ASP A 131 20.21 -11.93 14.88
C ASP A 131 21.20 -10.83 15.34
N ASP A 132 20.68 -9.66 15.76
CA ASP A 132 21.44 -8.46 16.16
C ASP A 132 22.42 -7.90 15.08
N ALA A 133 22.08 -8.01 13.80
CA ALA A 133 22.86 -7.44 12.70
C ALA A 133 23.06 -5.93 12.86
N ILE A 134 24.27 -5.45 12.55
CA ILE A 134 24.53 -4.00 12.45
C ILE A 134 23.69 -3.38 11.34
N LEU A 135 23.37 -2.09 11.46
CA LEU A 135 22.40 -1.42 10.58
C LEU A 135 22.75 -1.55 9.08
N GLY A 136 24.03 -1.43 8.71
CA GLY A 136 24.45 -1.59 7.32
C GLY A 136 24.15 -2.98 6.74
N LEU A 137 24.51 -4.06 7.47
CA LEU A 137 24.22 -5.44 7.04
C LEU A 137 22.73 -5.71 6.96
N ALA A 138 21.94 -5.11 7.86
CA ALA A 138 20.49 -5.21 7.82
C ALA A 138 19.89 -4.52 6.59
N VAL A 139 20.45 -3.37 6.17
CA VAL A 139 20.06 -2.69 4.93
C VAL A 139 20.40 -3.56 3.73
N ASP A 140 21.61 -4.09 3.65
CA ASP A 140 22.06 -4.97 2.55
C ASP A 140 21.14 -6.20 2.45
N ALA A 141 20.78 -6.84 3.57
CA ALA A 141 19.86 -7.97 3.59
C ALA A 141 18.47 -7.63 3.03
N VAL A 142 17.95 -6.41 3.27
CA VAL A 142 16.67 -5.97 2.69
C VAL A 142 16.81 -5.66 1.20
N GLN A 143 17.93 -5.06 0.78
CA GLN A 143 18.20 -4.84 -0.64
C GLN A 143 18.28 -6.17 -1.39
N ASP A 144 19.01 -7.14 -0.83
CA ASP A 144 19.14 -8.47 -1.41
C ASP A 144 17.79 -9.18 -1.49
N ALA A 145 17.02 -9.12 -0.41
CA ALA A 145 15.67 -9.71 -0.37
C ALA A 145 14.74 -9.15 -1.45
N ARG A 146 14.92 -7.89 -1.87
CA ARG A 146 14.16 -7.29 -2.98
C ARG A 146 14.75 -7.66 -4.34
N ALA A 147 16.04 -7.41 -4.53
CA ALA A 147 16.66 -7.35 -5.85
C ALA A 147 17.07 -8.72 -6.40
N VAL A 148 17.61 -9.60 -5.54
CA VAL A 148 18.24 -10.86 -5.97
C VAL A 148 17.66 -12.10 -5.28
N GLY A 149 16.93 -11.92 -4.17
CA GLY A 149 16.27 -12.99 -3.46
C GLY A 149 15.24 -13.69 -4.35
N LEU A 150 15.43 -14.99 -4.57
CA LEU A 150 14.51 -15.83 -5.32
C LEU A 150 13.46 -16.43 -4.40
N TYR A 151 12.20 -16.33 -4.80
CA TYR A 151 11.04 -16.82 -4.06
C TYR A 151 10.33 -17.91 -4.84
N ASP A 152 10.07 -19.02 -4.15
CA ASP A 152 9.20 -20.08 -4.62
C ASP A 152 7.75 -19.67 -4.37
N VAL A 153 7.00 -19.50 -5.45
CA VAL A 153 5.62 -19.06 -5.41
C VAL A 153 4.71 -20.17 -5.92
N THR A 154 3.80 -20.61 -5.06
CA THR A 154 2.70 -21.51 -5.43
C THR A 154 1.42 -20.70 -5.57
N TRP A 155 0.94 -20.60 -6.81
CA TRP A 155 -0.26 -19.86 -7.17
C TRP A 155 -1.53 -20.65 -6.84
N ARG A 156 -2.69 -19.99 -6.87
CA ARG A 156 -3.99 -20.62 -6.59
C ARG A 156 -4.31 -21.81 -7.50
N ASN A 157 -3.92 -21.73 -8.76
CA ASN A 157 -4.06 -22.79 -9.75
C ASN A 157 -3.04 -23.94 -9.56
N GLN A 158 -2.26 -23.94 -8.47
CA GLN A 158 -1.19 -24.88 -8.15
C GLN A 158 0.03 -24.82 -9.07
N THR A 159 0.08 -23.87 -10.01
CA THR A 159 1.31 -23.59 -10.75
C THR A 159 2.38 -23.09 -9.79
N GLN A 160 3.62 -23.48 -10.06
CA GLN A 160 4.78 -23.04 -9.30
C GLN A 160 5.69 -22.20 -10.20
N THR A 161 6.15 -21.08 -9.66
CA THR A 161 7.16 -20.23 -10.29
C THR A 161 8.25 -19.92 -9.29
N ASN A 162 9.44 -19.64 -9.79
CA ASN A 162 10.55 -19.11 -9.00
C ASN A 162 10.98 -17.77 -9.60
N GLY A 163 11.18 -16.75 -8.78
CA GLY A 163 11.58 -15.44 -9.27
C GLY A 163 11.85 -14.42 -8.16
N THR A 164 12.43 -13.29 -8.53
CA THR A 164 12.60 -12.14 -7.64
C THR A 164 11.25 -11.47 -7.37
N LEU A 165 11.19 -10.57 -6.38
CA LEU A 165 9.95 -9.82 -6.10
C LEU A 165 9.45 -9.03 -7.31
N ASP A 166 10.36 -8.38 -8.02
CA ASP A 166 10.06 -7.63 -9.25
C ASP A 166 9.86 -8.56 -10.46
N GLY A 167 10.07 -9.86 -10.33
CA GLY A 167 9.82 -10.86 -11.38
C GLY A 167 8.48 -11.58 -11.24
N ILE A 168 7.92 -11.64 -10.03
CA ILE A 168 6.65 -12.33 -9.75
C ILE A 168 5.42 -11.41 -9.85
N ASP A 169 5.61 -10.09 -9.91
CA ASP A 169 4.54 -9.10 -9.93
C ASP A 169 3.68 -9.15 -11.19
N ALA A 170 4.31 -9.26 -12.37
CA ALA A 170 3.63 -9.27 -13.65
C ALA A 170 2.66 -10.47 -13.74
N HIS A 171 3.13 -11.64 -13.31
CA HIS A 171 2.31 -12.85 -13.22
C HIS A 171 1.15 -12.66 -12.24
N ALA A 172 1.41 -12.14 -11.05
CA ALA A 172 0.36 -11.90 -10.06
C ALA A 172 -0.71 -10.92 -10.54
N LEU A 173 -0.31 -9.82 -11.20
CA LEU A 173 -1.25 -8.84 -11.74
C LEU A 173 -2.03 -9.39 -12.94
N ASP A 174 -1.39 -10.20 -13.80
CA ASP A 174 -2.07 -10.89 -14.89
C ASP A 174 -3.12 -11.87 -14.38
N ASP A 175 -2.79 -12.66 -13.37
CA ASP A 175 -3.71 -13.59 -12.72
C ASP A 175 -4.88 -12.86 -12.04
N LEU A 176 -4.61 -11.80 -11.28
CA LEU A 176 -5.66 -10.97 -10.68
C LEU A 176 -6.58 -10.38 -11.75
N ARG A 177 -6.01 -9.86 -12.83
CA ARG A 177 -6.79 -9.31 -13.94
C ARG A 177 -7.62 -10.36 -14.64
N ALA A 178 -7.07 -11.55 -14.88
CA ALA A 178 -7.79 -12.67 -15.49
C ALA A 178 -8.93 -13.15 -14.58
N LEU A 179 -8.73 -13.18 -13.27
CA LEU A 179 -9.78 -13.47 -12.28
C LEU A 179 -10.89 -12.41 -12.31
N ALA A 180 -10.54 -11.14 -12.46
CA ALA A 180 -11.51 -10.05 -12.45
C ALA A 180 -12.29 -9.89 -13.76
N LEU A 181 -11.57 -9.92 -14.89
CA LEU A 181 -12.07 -9.57 -16.22
C LEU A 181 -12.29 -10.78 -17.15
N GLY A 182 -11.73 -11.94 -16.81
CA GLY A 182 -11.66 -13.12 -17.68
C GLY A 182 -10.32 -13.26 -18.38
N ALA A 183 -10.04 -14.48 -18.85
CA ALA A 183 -8.81 -14.79 -19.57
C ALA A 183 -8.69 -13.96 -20.86
N GLY A 184 -7.47 -13.48 -21.15
CA GLY A 184 -7.19 -12.70 -22.36
C GLY A 184 -7.69 -11.25 -22.33
N ALA A 185 -8.18 -10.75 -21.19
CA ALA A 185 -8.50 -9.33 -21.04
C ALA A 185 -7.28 -8.46 -21.43
N PRO A 186 -7.48 -7.20 -21.90
CA PRO A 186 -6.39 -6.29 -22.21
C PRO A 186 -5.74 -5.76 -20.93
N GLN A 187 -4.44 -5.46 -21.00
CA GLN A 187 -3.70 -4.93 -19.84
C GLN A 187 -4.12 -3.48 -19.59
N GLY A 188 -4.39 -3.16 -18.33
CA GLY A 188 -4.59 -1.82 -17.82
C GLY A 188 -3.27 -1.06 -17.61
N ALA A 189 -3.38 0.08 -16.94
CA ALA A 189 -2.23 0.92 -16.63
C ALA A 189 -1.53 0.39 -15.36
N ARG A 190 -0.24 0.06 -15.49
CA ARG A 190 0.65 -0.32 -14.39
C ARG A 190 1.70 0.77 -14.16
N PRO A 191 1.94 1.23 -12.93
CA PRO A 191 3.13 2.00 -12.62
C PRO A 191 4.41 1.19 -12.90
N GLY A 192 5.48 1.83 -13.34
CA GLY A 192 6.73 1.14 -13.69
C GLY A 192 7.55 0.63 -12.50
N GLN A 193 7.20 1.00 -11.27
CA GLN A 193 7.86 0.57 -10.04
C GLN A 193 6.83 0.39 -8.92
N PRO A 194 7.04 -0.57 -7.99
CA PRO A 194 6.16 -0.72 -6.84
C PRO A 194 6.25 0.47 -5.89
N VAL A 195 5.24 0.61 -5.05
CA VAL A 195 5.36 1.41 -3.83
C VAL A 195 5.95 0.54 -2.74
N THR A 196 7.04 0.97 -2.11
CA THR A 196 7.75 0.20 -1.09
C THR A 196 7.65 0.85 0.28
N LEU A 197 7.57 0.02 1.31
CA LEU A 197 7.56 0.46 2.70
C LEU A 197 8.48 -0.44 3.51
N VAL A 198 9.49 0.14 4.15
CA VAL A 198 10.38 -0.57 5.07
C VAL A 198 10.17 -0.05 6.48
N THR A 199 10.17 -0.95 7.45
CA THR A 199 10.06 -0.60 8.87
C THR A 199 11.02 -1.43 9.66
N ILE A 200 11.90 -0.75 10.41
CA ILE A 200 12.69 -1.39 11.45
C ILE A 200 11.73 -1.69 12.62
N ILE A 201 11.49 -2.98 12.87
CA ILE A 201 10.49 -3.43 13.87
C ILE A 201 11.15 -3.64 15.23
N GLN A 202 12.32 -4.27 15.26
CA GLN A 202 13.07 -4.55 16.49
C GLN A 202 14.55 -4.21 16.30
N GLY A 203 15.14 -3.56 17.30
CA GLY A 203 16.52 -3.16 17.28
C GLY A 203 16.96 -2.47 18.58
N ALA A 204 18.16 -1.89 18.53
CA ALA A 204 18.91 -1.41 19.67
C ALA A 204 19.79 -0.21 19.33
N GLY A 205 20.22 0.52 20.36
CA GLY A 205 21.25 1.55 20.21
C GLY A 205 20.79 2.81 19.48
N GLY A 206 19.50 2.89 19.09
CA GLY A 206 18.89 4.10 18.58
C GLY A 206 18.60 5.10 19.70
N ASN A 207 18.95 6.37 19.49
CA ASN A 207 18.62 7.45 20.42
C ASN A 207 17.30 8.10 20.00
N ALA A 208 16.28 8.00 20.84
CA ALA A 208 14.97 8.58 20.55
C ALA A 208 14.79 10.03 21.01
N THR A 209 15.65 10.51 21.92
CA THR A 209 15.52 11.85 22.52
C THR A 209 16.34 12.91 21.80
N ALA A 210 17.28 12.50 20.94
CA ALA A 210 18.06 13.41 20.10
C ALA A 210 17.65 13.28 18.62
N PRO A 211 17.63 14.39 17.85
CA PRO A 211 17.48 14.33 16.39
C PRO A 211 18.55 13.45 15.76
N ASN A 212 18.18 12.70 14.72
CA ASN A 212 19.17 12.00 13.91
C ASN A 212 20.01 13.03 13.14
N PRO A 213 21.35 12.92 13.15
CA PRO A 213 22.19 13.87 12.46
C PRO A 213 22.03 13.76 10.94
N PRO A 214 21.98 14.89 10.21
CA PRO A 214 22.12 14.87 8.75
C PRO A 214 23.37 14.11 8.35
N ASN A 215 23.27 13.34 7.27
CA ASN A 215 24.33 12.46 6.75
C ASN A 215 24.84 11.37 7.73
N GLY A 216 24.16 11.15 8.86
CA GLY A 216 24.48 10.07 9.78
C GLY A 216 24.07 8.69 9.26
N GLU A 217 24.47 7.65 10.00
CA GLU A 217 24.23 6.24 9.67
C GLU A 217 22.73 5.94 9.44
N VAL A 218 21.85 6.44 10.31
CA VAL A 218 20.39 6.24 10.19
C VAL A 218 19.84 6.95 8.95
N HIS A 219 20.27 8.19 8.68
CA HIS A 219 19.82 8.91 7.50
C HIS A 219 20.21 8.16 6.21
N ARG A 220 21.46 7.71 6.13
CA ARG A 220 21.97 6.95 4.99
C ARG A 220 21.24 5.61 4.82
N ALA A 221 20.97 4.89 5.91
CA ALA A 221 20.21 3.64 5.87
C ALA A 221 18.77 3.86 5.37
N LEU A 222 18.08 4.92 5.83
CA LEU A 222 16.72 5.23 5.38
C LEU A 222 16.68 5.67 3.92
N GLU A 223 17.68 6.41 3.45
CA GLU A 223 17.86 6.72 2.04
C GLU A 223 18.02 5.42 1.23
N ALA A 224 18.93 4.54 1.64
CA ALA A 224 19.18 3.26 0.96
C ALA A 224 17.92 2.40 0.80
N LEU A 225 17.10 2.32 1.87
CA LEU A 225 15.84 1.59 1.88
C LEU A 225 14.73 2.26 1.07
N CYS A 226 14.95 3.48 0.59
CA CYS A 226 14.01 4.20 -0.27
C CYS A 226 14.48 4.31 -1.73
N SER A 227 15.78 4.50 -1.96
CA SER A 227 16.37 4.66 -3.30
C SER A 227 16.63 3.32 -3.97
N TRP A 228 16.90 2.27 -3.18
CA TRP A 228 17.25 0.94 -3.66
C TRP A 228 18.51 0.91 -4.55
N HIS A 229 19.41 1.86 -4.36
CA HIS A 229 20.68 1.89 -5.09
C HIS A 229 21.70 0.94 -4.44
N ALA A 230 22.40 0.16 -5.26
CA ALA A 230 23.46 -0.73 -4.80
C ALA A 230 24.66 0.02 -4.20
N SER A 231 24.88 1.29 -4.58
CA SER A 231 25.95 2.17 -4.10
C SER A 231 25.53 3.05 -2.91
N TRP A 232 24.47 2.69 -2.19
CA TRP A 232 23.86 3.52 -1.14
C TRP A 232 24.84 4.00 -0.06
N GLN A 233 25.91 3.25 0.19
CA GLN A 233 26.93 3.60 1.19
C GLN A 233 27.68 4.89 0.82
N THR A 234 27.81 5.20 -0.47
CA THR A 234 28.59 6.34 -0.98
C THR A 234 27.74 7.39 -1.71
N ASP A 235 26.51 7.04 -2.08
CA ASP A 235 25.60 7.97 -2.76
C ASP A 235 25.39 9.28 -2.00
N ALA A 236 25.19 10.35 -2.77
CA ALA A 236 24.77 11.63 -2.26
C ALA A 236 23.35 11.50 -1.69
N LEU A 237 23.14 12.06 -0.51
CA LEU A 237 21.87 11.96 0.21
C LEU A 237 21.02 13.20 -0.07
N HIS A 238 19.70 12.99 -0.21
CA HIS A 238 18.76 14.10 -0.14
C HIS A 238 18.85 14.81 1.22
N ALA A 239 18.41 16.08 1.28
CA ALA A 239 18.34 16.79 2.54
C ALA A 239 17.32 16.12 3.49
N LEU A 240 17.77 15.75 4.70
CA LEU A 240 16.98 14.97 5.66
C LEU A 240 15.65 15.66 6.01
N ASP A 241 15.66 16.97 6.21
CA ASP A 241 14.50 17.77 6.58
C ASP A 241 13.44 17.81 5.46
N ALA A 242 13.88 17.84 4.20
CA ALA A 242 13.01 17.83 3.03
C ALA A 242 12.29 16.48 2.81
N MET A 243 12.89 15.38 3.28
CA MET A 243 12.36 14.01 3.12
C MET A 243 11.67 13.47 4.38
N GLN A 244 11.71 14.20 5.50
CA GLN A 244 11.08 13.81 6.75
C GLN A 244 9.56 14.08 6.76
N LEU A 245 8.77 13.03 7.02
CA LEU A 245 7.31 13.03 7.00
C LEU A 245 6.67 12.88 8.40
N ASN A 246 7.44 13.09 9.46
CA ASN A 246 7.00 12.93 10.83
C ASN A 246 5.81 13.82 11.22
N ARG A 247 5.05 13.35 12.23
CA ARG A 247 4.07 14.18 12.93
C ARG A 247 4.81 15.17 13.84
N LYS A 248 4.21 16.35 14.07
CA LYS A 248 4.77 17.39 14.95
C LYS A 248 5.07 16.91 16.37
N SER A 249 4.35 15.88 16.84
CA SER A 249 4.46 15.33 18.20
C SER A 249 5.34 14.08 18.28
N ALA A 250 6.08 13.72 17.23
CA ALA A 250 6.97 12.57 17.27
C ALA A 250 8.23 12.89 18.10
N SER A 251 8.79 11.87 18.78
CA SER A 251 10.07 12.00 19.49
C SER A 251 11.17 12.48 18.53
N PRO A 252 12.15 13.28 18.97
CA PRO A 252 13.17 13.85 18.09
C PRO A 252 13.95 12.82 17.26
N GLY A 253 14.20 11.63 17.82
CA GLY A 253 14.92 10.55 17.14
C GLY A 253 14.05 9.69 16.22
N HIS A 254 12.74 9.94 16.14
CA HIS A 254 11.86 9.25 15.20
C HIS A 254 12.02 9.81 13.79
N LEU A 255 12.00 8.94 12.79
CA LEU A 255 11.99 9.30 11.38
C LEU A 255 11.03 8.41 10.58
N LEU A 256 10.02 9.03 9.98
CA LEU A 256 9.36 8.53 8.78
C LEU A 256 9.99 9.27 7.60
N TYR A 257 10.85 8.56 6.87
CA TYR A 257 11.55 9.08 5.70
C TYR A 257 10.81 8.64 4.42
N GLY A 258 10.83 9.45 3.38
CA GLY A 258 10.20 9.07 2.11
C GLY A 258 10.77 9.76 0.90
N LEU A 259 11.05 8.96 -0.13
CA LEU A 259 11.25 9.37 -1.52
C LEU A 259 9.99 9.05 -2.34
N ASP A 260 9.92 9.42 -3.61
CA ASP A 260 8.69 9.36 -4.43
C ASP A 260 7.77 8.15 -4.13
N ARG A 261 8.25 6.93 -4.40
CA ARG A 261 7.49 5.67 -4.24
C ARG A 261 7.98 4.79 -3.09
N ALA A 262 8.69 5.35 -2.11
CA ALA A 262 9.25 4.55 -1.03
C ALA A 262 9.14 5.25 0.33
N ARG A 263 8.94 4.46 1.39
CA ARG A 263 8.90 4.95 2.77
C ARG A 263 9.77 4.07 3.66
N ALA A 264 10.54 4.67 4.56
CA ALA A 264 11.31 3.94 5.55
C ALA A 264 11.04 4.50 6.95
N LEU A 265 10.86 3.60 7.93
CA LEU A 265 10.46 3.95 9.29
C LEU A 265 11.51 3.56 10.33
N TRP A 266 11.94 4.55 11.11
CA TRP A 266 12.88 4.43 12.22
C TRP A 266 12.31 5.09 13.47
N PHE A 267 11.67 4.31 14.35
CA PHE A 267 11.05 4.81 15.59
C PHE A 267 11.65 4.09 16.82
N PRO A 268 12.84 4.52 17.28
CA PRO A 268 13.60 3.80 18.30
C PRO A 268 12.89 3.66 19.66
N ASP A 269 12.00 4.57 20.07
CA ASP A 269 11.21 4.40 21.32
C ASP A 269 10.28 3.19 21.26
N LEU A 270 9.97 2.73 20.04
CA LEU A 270 9.04 1.64 19.80
C LEU A 270 9.77 0.35 19.40
N PHE A 271 11.10 0.32 19.43
CA PHE A 271 11.86 -0.92 19.27
C PHE A 271 11.60 -1.81 20.49
N ASP A 272 10.95 -2.94 20.25
CA ASP A 272 10.62 -3.86 21.32
C ASP A 272 11.84 -4.75 21.60
N ARG A 273 12.57 -4.47 22.69
CA ARG A 273 13.68 -5.31 23.17
C ARG A 273 13.26 -6.35 24.22
N ALA A 274 12.08 -6.22 24.83
CA ALA A 274 11.79 -6.90 26.10
C ALA A 274 10.36 -7.44 26.27
N ARG A 275 9.42 -7.26 25.32
CA ARG A 275 8.04 -7.72 25.51
C ARG A 275 7.58 -8.65 24.39
N LYS A 276 7.16 -9.84 24.81
CA LYS A 276 6.55 -10.89 23.97
C LYS A 276 5.24 -10.50 23.26
N ARG A 277 4.84 -9.22 23.11
CA ARG A 277 3.49 -8.90 22.57
C ARG A 277 3.21 -7.47 22.09
N THR A 278 4.15 -6.53 22.05
CA THR A 278 3.83 -5.15 21.61
C THR A 278 4.06 -4.95 20.12
N TYR A 279 3.09 -5.37 19.29
CA TYR A 279 3.12 -5.26 17.82
C TYR A 279 2.96 -3.81 17.29
N LYS A 280 3.36 -2.76 18.01
CA LYS A 280 3.07 -1.36 17.64
C LYS A 280 3.61 -0.99 16.26
N LEU A 281 4.89 -1.25 15.99
CA LEU A 281 5.50 -0.98 14.69
C LEU A 281 5.02 -1.92 13.60
N SER A 282 4.74 -3.19 13.93
CA SER A 282 4.07 -4.12 13.01
C SER A 282 2.69 -3.65 12.57
N CYS A 283 1.86 -3.16 13.51
CA CYS A 283 0.53 -2.60 13.22
C CYS A 283 0.65 -1.28 12.45
N TYR A 284 1.59 -0.41 12.81
CA TYR A 284 1.82 0.85 12.11
C TYR A 284 2.29 0.61 10.67
N HIS A 285 3.21 -0.33 10.45
CA HIS A 285 3.64 -0.77 9.14
C HIS A 285 2.43 -1.22 8.30
N ARG A 286 1.58 -2.13 8.81
CA ARG A 286 0.38 -2.58 8.08
C ARG A 286 -0.57 -1.43 7.75
N ASN A 287 -0.81 -0.51 8.69
CA ASN A 287 -1.66 0.66 8.43
C ASN A 287 -1.08 1.56 7.34
N LEU A 288 0.24 1.76 7.33
CA LEU A 288 0.92 2.59 6.33
C LEU A 288 0.95 1.91 4.96
N THR A 289 1.13 0.58 4.90
CA THR A 289 1.04 -0.21 3.67
C THR A 289 -0.36 -0.11 3.07
N LEU A 290 -1.42 -0.27 3.86
CA LEU A 290 -2.80 -0.14 3.36
C LEU A 290 -3.14 1.30 2.94
N LEU A 291 -2.61 2.30 3.65
CA LEU A 291 -2.71 3.69 3.21
C LEU A 291 -2.04 3.90 1.85
N ALA A 292 -0.84 3.37 1.66
CA ALA A 292 -0.09 3.49 0.41
C ALA A 292 -0.83 2.81 -0.74
N LEU A 293 -1.32 1.59 -0.54
CA LEU A 293 -2.12 0.83 -1.49
C LEU A 293 -3.38 1.60 -1.89
N GLN A 294 -4.15 2.10 -0.92
CA GLN A 294 -5.38 2.85 -1.20
C GLN A 294 -5.08 4.16 -1.93
N THR A 295 -4.01 4.85 -1.55
CA THR A 295 -3.58 6.09 -2.20
C THR A 295 -3.21 5.83 -3.66
N GLU A 296 -2.45 4.77 -3.93
CA GLU A 296 -2.03 4.40 -5.28
C GLU A 296 -3.23 4.07 -6.18
N MET A 297 -4.19 3.29 -5.66
CA MET A 297 -5.40 2.95 -6.41
C MET A 297 -6.30 4.16 -6.67
N VAL A 298 -6.38 5.12 -5.74
CA VAL A 298 -7.09 6.38 -5.97
C VAL A 298 -6.37 7.21 -7.03
N ILE A 299 -5.04 7.31 -7.01
CA ILE A 299 -4.25 8.00 -8.03
C ILE A 299 -4.51 7.39 -9.42
N GLY A 300 -4.51 6.06 -9.52
CA GLY A 300 -4.83 5.35 -10.76
C GLY A 300 -6.20 5.75 -11.33
N LEU A 301 -7.24 5.75 -10.49
CA LEU A 301 -8.58 6.19 -10.88
C LEU A 301 -8.61 7.66 -11.33
N MET A 302 -7.94 8.56 -10.59
CA MET A 302 -7.89 9.98 -10.92
C MET A 302 -7.19 10.23 -12.25
N ARG A 303 -6.07 9.56 -12.51
CA ARG A 303 -5.37 9.64 -13.80
C ARG A 303 -6.26 9.16 -14.95
N HIS A 304 -7.00 8.07 -14.76
CA HIS A 304 -7.91 7.58 -15.78
C HIS A 304 -9.05 8.56 -16.06
N ALA A 305 -9.75 9.02 -15.02
CA ALA A 305 -10.83 10.00 -15.16
C ALA A 305 -10.34 11.33 -15.76
N ALA A 306 -9.17 11.82 -15.33
CA ALA A 306 -8.56 13.05 -15.85
C ALA A 306 -8.23 12.96 -17.35
N LYS A 307 -7.86 11.78 -17.85
CA LYS A 307 -7.65 11.53 -19.29
C LYS A 307 -8.97 11.61 -20.06
N MET A 308 -10.04 10.97 -19.57
CA MET A 308 -11.37 11.04 -20.20
C MET A 308 -11.90 12.47 -20.23
N ILE A 309 -11.79 13.20 -19.12
CA ILE A 309 -12.21 14.61 -19.03
C ILE A 309 -11.43 15.47 -20.02
N ALA A 310 -10.10 15.30 -20.10
CA ALA A 310 -9.28 16.06 -21.04
C ALA A 310 -9.59 15.74 -22.50
N ALA A 311 -10.00 14.50 -22.80
CA ALA A 311 -10.45 14.08 -24.12
C ALA A 311 -11.93 14.41 -24.40
N ASN A 312 -12.61 15.12 -23.48
CA ASN A 312 -14.04 15.42 -23.54
C ASN A 312 -14.93 14.18 -23.78
N GLN A 313 -14.52 13.03 -23.22
CA GLN A 313 -15.25 11.77 -23.32
C GLN A 313 -16.32 11.68 -22.23
N VAL A 314 -17.50 11.17 -22.60
CA VAL A 314 -18.57 10.88 -21.64
C VAL A 314 -18.13 9.71 -20.75
N MET A 315 -18.03 9.93 -19.45
CA MET A 315 -17.78 8.87 -18.49
C MET A 315 -19.04 8.00 -18.32
N PRO A 316 -18.93 6.66 -18.37
CA PRO A 316 -20.02 5.78 -17.95
C PRO A 316 -20.49 6.11 -16.54
N ALA A 317 -21.79 5.97 -16.27
CA ALA A 317 -22.40 6.41 -15.01
C ALA A 317 -21.72 5.82 -13.76
N ALA A 318 -21.34 4.55 -13.79
CA ALA A 318 -20.64 3.90 -12.67
C ALA A 318 -19.24 4.51 -12.46
N LEU A 319 -18.49 4.77 -13.54
CA LEU A 319 -17.20 5.41 -13.49
C LEU A 319 -17.30 6.87 -13.01
N ASP A 320 -18.29 7.63 -13.49
CA ASP A 320 -18.53 9.01 -13.06
C ASP A 320 -18.79 9.09 -11.54
N GLN A 321 -19.68 8.24 -11.03
CA GLN A 321 -19.95 8.14 -9.60
C GLN A 321 -18.70 7.77 -8.80
N LEU A 322 -17.95 6.76 -9.25
CA LEU A 322 -16.75 6.32 -8.55
C LEU A 322 -15.64 7.37 -8.60
N ALA A 323 -15.46 8.06 -9.73
CA ALA A 323 -14.51 9.15 -9.89
C ALA A 323 -14.85 10.32 -8.95
N LYS A 324 -16.13 10.66 -8.80
CA LYS A 324 -16.58 11.68 -7.84
C LYS A 324 -16.22 11.29 -6.40
N LYS A 325 -16.46 10.04 -6.01
CA LYS A 325 -16.11 9.52 -4.67
C LYS A 325 -14.60 9.46 -4.45
N GLY A 326 -13.85 8.99 -5.44
CA GLY A 326 -12.39 8.94 -5.47
C GLY A 326 -11.75 10.34 -5.35
N ALA A 327 -12.31 11.34 -6.03
CA ALA A 327 -11.87 12.73 -5.91
C ALA A 327 -12.07 13.28 -4.48
N GLY A 328 -13.20 12.95 -3.84
CA GLY A 328 -13.43 13.27 -2.43
C GLY A 328 -12.45 12.57 -1.49
N LEU A 329 -12.16 11.29 -1.73
CA LEU A 329 -11.16 10.52 -0.98
C LEU A 329 -9.74 11.09 -1.14
N ALA A 330 -9.33 11.43 -2.36
CA ALA A 330 -8.04 12.06 -2.61
C ALA A 330 -7.89 13.35 -1.79
N GLY A 331 -8.96 14.16 -1.70
CA GLY A 331 -8.97 15.34 -0.85
C GLY A 331 -8.83 15.05 0.64
N ARG A 332 -9.43 13.97 1.15
CA ARG A 332 -9.27 13.55 2.56
C ARG A 332 -7.87 13.00 2.84
N LEU A 333 -7.28 12.25 1.90
CA LEU A 333 -5.93 11.70 2.01
C LEU A 333 -4.85 12.78 1.92
N TYR A 334 -5.09 13.81 1.11
CA TYR A 334 -4.18 14.95 0.94
C TYR A 334 -4.32 15.98 2.06
N GLY A 335 -5.56 16.29 2.44
CA GLY A 335 -5.91 17.26 3.46
C GLY A 335 -5.79 16.74 4.90
N LYS A 336 -6.14 17.60 5.86
CA LYS A 336 -6.28 17.21 7.27
C LYS A 336 -7.76 17.21 7.63
N THR A 337 -8.39 16.04 7.62
CA THR A 337 -9.73 15.87 8.19
C THR A 337 -9.67 15.01 9.44
N PRO A 338 -10.40 15.34 10.52
CA PRO A 338 -10.43 14.53 11.74
C PRO A 338 -10.97 13.11 11.49
N ASP A 339 -11.79 12.96 10.44
CA ASP A 339 -12.46 11.70 10.08
C ASP A 339 -11.73 10.91 8.98
N ALA A 340 -10.40 11.06 8.87
CA ALA A 340 -9.58 10.28 7.96
C ALA A 340 -8.30 9.80 8.66
N TYR A 341 -7.67 8.75 8.14
CA TYR A 341 -6.36 8.30 8.63
C TYR A 341 -5.28 9.35 8.29
N GLN A 342 -4.88 10.11 9.30
CA GLN A 342 -3.95 11.24 9.10
C GLN A 342 -2.50 10.78 9.04
N SER A 343 -1.93 10.79 7.85
CA SER A 343 -0.49 10.62 7.64
C SER A 343 0.01 11.52 6.53
N ARG A 344 1.11 12.24 6.79
CA ARG A 344 1.79 13.04 5.76
C ARG A 344 2.29 12.19 4.59
N SER A 345 2.43 10.88 4.79
CA SER A 345 2.84 9.93 3.76
C SER A 345 1.91 9.95 2.55
N ALA A 346 0.58 9.97 2.76
CA ALA A 346 -0.38 9.98 1.64
C ALA A 346 -0.36 11.31 0.89
N ARG A 347 -0.34 12.44 1.61
CA ARG A 347 -0.18 13.77 1.01
C ARG A 347 1.08 13.83 0.13
N ARG A 348 2.21 13.38 0.68
CA ARG A 348 3.48 13.35 -0.05
C ARG A 348 3.45 12.39 -1.24
N HIS A 349 2.81 11.23 -1.08
CA HIS A 349 2.68 10.24 -2.15
C HIS A 349 1.88 10.78 -3.35
N ILE A 350 0.78 11.50 -3.10
CA ILE A 350 0.01 12.16 -4.16
C ILE A 350 0.84 13.24 -4.87
N ALA A 351 1.62 14.02 -4.11
CA ALA A 351 2.45 15.08 -4.65
C ALA A 351 3.61 14.53 -5.50
N ASP A 352 4.36 13.56 -4.97
CA ASP A 352 5.54 13.01 -5.63
C ASP A 352 5.18 12.19 -6.87
N ALA A 353 4.05 11.48 -6.84
CA ALA A 353 3.50 10.80 -8.01
C ALA A 353 3.03 11.77 -9.12
N GLN A 354 3.25 13.09 -8.96
CA GLN A 354 2.83 14.15 -9.88
C GLN A 354 1.33 14.12 -10.20
N ALA A 355 0.52 13.53 -9.32
CA ALA A 355 -0.90 13.28 -9.57
C ALA A 355 -1.81 14.46 -9.22
N LEU A 356 -1.23 15.56 -8.70
CA LEU A 356 -1.99 16.73 -8.25
C LEU A 356 -2.82 17.35 -9.37
N ALA A 357 -2.23 17.49 -10.57
CA ALA A 357 -2.92 18.09 -11.71
C ALA A 357 -4.12 17.25 -12.15
N GLU A 358 -3.98 15.92 -12.18
CA GLU A 358 -5.06 15.00 -12.51
C GLU A 358 -6.15 15.00 -11.43
N VAL A 359 -5.76 14.94 -10.16
CA VAL A 359 -6.70 15.01 -9.03
C VAL A 359 -7.49 16.32 -9.09
N ASP A 360 -6.82 17.45 -9.28
CA ASP A 360 -7.46 18.76 -9.35
C ASP A 360 -8.36 18.93 -10.58
N ARG A 361 -7.98 18.35 -11.72
CA ARG A 361 -8.85 18.30 -12.90
C ARG A 361 -10.16 17.57 -12.60
N VAL A 362 -10.09 16.40 -11.98
CA VAL A 362 -11.29 15.61 -11.63
C VAL A 362 -12.11 16.33 -10.55
N ARG A 363 -11.46 16.91 -9.53
CA ARG A 363 -12.13 17.70 -8.49
C ARG A 363 -12.86 18.90 -9.07
N LYS A 364 -12.21 19.65 -9.97
CA LYS A 364 -12.82 20.78 -10.68
C LYS A 364 -14.04 20.34 -11.50
N TYR A 365 -13.93 19.24 -12.23
CA TYR A 365 -15.03 18.67 -13.01
C TYR A 365 -16.27 18.40 -12.15
N PHE A 366 -16.09 17.93 -10.92
CA PHE A 366 -17.18 17.68 -9.96
C PHE A 366 -17.51 18.88 -9.03
N GLY A 367 -17.00 20.08 -9.31
CA GLY A 367 -17.28 21.29 -8.51
C GLY A 367 -16.69 21.25 -7.09
N MET A 368 -15.60 20.51 -6.88
CA MET A 368 -14.89 20.43 -5.59
C MET A 368 -13.73 21.42 -5.54
N ASN A 369 -13.38 21.89 -4.33
CA ASN A 369 -12.19 22.74 -4.11
C ASN A 369 -10.91 22.02 -4.54
N LEU A 370 -9.96 22.74 -5.15
CA LEU A 370 -8.65 22.19 -5.53
C LEU A 370 -7.80 21.87 -4.28
N LEU A 371 -6.79 21.01 -4.45
CA LEU A 371 -5.81 20.73 -3.42
C LEU A 371 -4.77 21.87 -3.37
N SER A 372 -4.33 22.25 -2.17
CA SER A 372 -3.36 23.34 -1.94
C SER A 372 -2.22 22.95 -1.00
#